data_AF-A0AAV2SI05-F1
#
_entry.id   AF-A0AAV2SI05-F1
#
_cell.length_a   1.000
_cell.length_b   1.000
_cell.length_c   1.000
_cell.angle_alpha   90.00
_cell.angle_beta   90.00
_cell.angle_gamma   90.00
#
_symmetry.space_group_name_H-M   'P 1'
#
loop_
_entity.id
_entity.type
_entity.pdbx_description
1 polymer ?
#
loop_
_entity_poly.entity_id
_entity_poly.type
_entity_poly.pdbx_seq_one_letter_code
_entity_poly.pdbx_strand_id
1 'polypeptide(L)'
;MNFLKDRRYFVSVNGYLSDEKLSNIGVPQGSTLGPLSFLLYVNDITNCSQMLKFILFADDTTVLYENSNIIKLNDTLVNEINKVFEWFSANKLLLNLSKTNAMLFSNKRGNPKLEINIHNTPIEEKEVVTFLGVEIDNKLLWKNHIQHVCNKISKSIGILCYLRHHFPIDILRTIYMSLIYSYLNYCNVVWGSAYACHLKPLITLQKKSIRIMTKSLFNE
;
A
#
# COMPACT_ATOMS: atom_id res chain seq x y z
N MET A 1 -35.72 -2.47 -3.50
CA MET A 1 -34.53 -3.32 -3.37
C MET A 1 -33.76 -2.85 -2.14
N ASN A 2 -33.63 -3.69 -1.11
CA ASN A 2 -32.91 -3.32 0.11
C ASN A 2 -31.43 -3.67 -0.08
N PHE A 3 -30.52 -2.68 0.05
CA PHE A 3 -29.10 -2.88 -0.25
C PHE A 3 -28.40 -3.91 0.66
N LEU A 4 -28.92 -4.10 1.88
CA LEU A 4 -28.31 -4.96 2.90
C LEU A 4 -29.15 -6.20 3.26
N LYS A 5 -30.38 -6.33 2.75
CA LYS A 5 -31.29 -7.42 3.12
C LYS A 5 -31.84 -8.13 1.90
N ASP A 6 -32.07 -9.43 2.08
CA ASP A 6 -32.74 -10.33 1.15
C ASP A 6 -32.08 -10.35 -0.24
N ARG A 7 -30.77 -10.16 -0.29
CA ARG A 7 -30.02 -10.24 -1.54
C ARG A 7 -29.84 -11.68 -1.92
N ARG A 8 -30.00 -11.95 -3.21
CA ARG A 8 -29.82 -13.26 -3.77
C ARG A 8 -28.76 -13.23 -4.88
N TYR A 9 -28.03 -14.32 -5.01
CA TYR A 9 -26.95 -14.47 -5.99
C TYR A 9 -27.00 -15.85 -6.60
N PHE A 10 -26.62 -15.92 -7.88
CA PHE A 10 -26.44 -17.13 -8.66
C PHE A 10 -25.23 -16.94 -9.58
N VAL A 11 -24.68 -18.03 -10.10
CA VAL A 11 -23.54 -18.01 -11.02
C VAL A 11 -24.05 -18.43 -12.40
N SER A 12 -23.60 -17.73 -13.45
CA SER A 12 -23.88 -18.08 -14.84
C SER A 12 -22.58 -18.45 -15.54
N VAL A 13 -22.47 -19.69 -16.04
CA VAL A 13 -21.32 -20.17 -16.82
C VAL A 13 -21.81 -20.82 -18.10
N ASN A 14 -21.39 -20.31 -19.26
CA ASN A 14 -21.74 -20.84 -20.58
C ASN A 14 -23.26 -21.05 -20.79
N GLY A 15 -24.09 -20.15 -20.26
CA GLY A 15 -25.55 -20.23 -20.38
C GLY A 15 -26.24 -21.13 -19.36
N TYR A 16 -25.49 -21.82 -18.50
CA TYR A 16 -26.04 -22.57 -17.36
C TYR A 16 -26.06 -21.70 -16.11
N LEU A 17 -27.20 -21.73 -15.40
CA LEU A 17 -27.40 -21.01 -14.15
C LEU A 17 -27.28 -21.98 -12.96
N SER A 18 -26.62 -21.54 -11.89
CA SER A 18 -26.68 -22.23 -10.61
C SER A 18 -27.98 -21.96 -9.87
N ASP A 19 -28.24 -22.72 -8.81
CA ASP A 19 -29.27 -22.38 -7.84
C ASP A 19 -29.02 -21.01 -7.21
N GLU A 20 -30.12 -20.33 -6.88
CA GLU A 20 -30.11 -19.04 -6.20
C GLU A 20 -29.82 -19.22 -4.70
N LYS A 21 -28.90 -18.42 -4.16
CA LYS A 21 -28.56 -18.40 -2.73
C LYS A 21 -28.83 -17.04 -2.11
N LEU A 22 -29.27 -17.03 -0.86
CA LEU A 22 -29.48 -15.82 -0.06
C LEU A 22 -28.17 -15.40 0.62
N SER A 23 -27.77 -14.13 0.51
CA SER A 23 -26.65 -13.55 1.28
C SER A 23 -27.02 -12.20 1.89
N ASN A 24 -27.14 -12.21 3.21
CA ASN A 24 -27.35 -11.03 4.03
C ASN A 24 -26.05 -10.49 4.65
N ILE A 25 -24.89 -11.03 4.26
CA ILE A 25 -23.57 -10.68 4.82
C ILE A 25 -22.72 -10.03 3.73
N GLY A 26 -22.03 -8.94 4.08
CA GLY A 26 -21.15 -8.19 3.20
C GLY A 26 -21.86 -7.18 2.30
N VAL A 27 -21.15 -6.63 1.33
CA VAL A 27 -21.66 -5.69 0.33
C VAL A 27 -21.27 -6.16 -1.08
N PRO A 28 -22.08 -5.90 -2.13
CA PRO A 28 -21.73 -6.35 -3.47
C PRO A 28 -20.51 -5.58 -3.98
N GLN A 29 -19.48 -6.31 -4.44
CA GLN A 29 -18.31 -5.70 -5.05
C GLN A 29 -18.70 -4.99 -6.36
N GLY A 30 -18.20 -3.77 -6.57
CA GLY A 30 -18.59 -2.94 -7.72
C GLY A 30 -19.88 -2.13 -7.51
N SER A 31 -20.56 -2.28 -6.38
CA SER A 31 -21.67 -1.39 -6.02
C SER A 31 -21.19 -0.01 -5.57
N THR A 32 -21.98 1.03 -5.86
CA THR A 32 -21.68 2.42 -5.46
C THR A 32 -21.79 2.62 -3.94
N LEU A 33 -22.72 1.94 -3.28
CA LEU A 33 -22.94 2.05 -1.83
C LEU A 33 -22.05 1.11 -0.99
N GLY A 34 -21.40 0.14 -1.61
CA GLY A 34 -20.55 -0.83 -0.92
C GLY A 34 -19.42 -0.18 -0.12
N PRO A 35 -18.58 0.67 -0.74
CA PRO A 35 -17.49 1.36 -0.03
C PRO A 35 -17.98 2.21 1.15
N LEU A 36 -19.04 2.99 0.97
CA LEU A 36 -19.60 3.83 2.04
C LEU A 36 -20.11 2.98 3.21
N SER A 37 -20.86 1.91 2.91
CA SER A 37 -21.41 1.02 3.94
C SER A 37 -20.31 0.30 4.72
N PHE A 38 -19.23 -0.09 4.04
CA PHE A 38 -18.06 -0.67 4.69
C PHE A 38 -17.36 0.35 5.60
N LEU A 39 -17.15 1.58 5.14
CA LEU A 39 -16.52 2.63 5.97
C LEU A 39 -17.35 2.94 7.22
N LEU A 40 -18.68 3.06 7.10
CA LEU A 40 -19.56 3.24 8.26
C LEU A 40 -19.47 2.07 9.26
N TYR A 41 -19.16 0.87 8.78
CA TYR A 41 -19.04 -0.31 9.61
C TYR A 41 -17.71 -0.40 10.38
N VAL A 42 -16.61 0.08 9.79
CA VAL A 42 -15.27 -0.12 10.36
C VAL A 42 -14.68 1.10 11.04
N ASN A 43 -15.20 2.30 10.79
CA ASN A 43 -14.56 3.55 11.21
C ASN A 43 -14.54 3.76 12.73
N ASP A 44 -15.36 3.05 13.52
CA ASP A 44 -15.36 3.12 14.98
C ASP A 44 -14.22 2.30 15.62
N ILE A 45 -13.43 1.55 14.84
CA ILE A 45 -12.24 0.82 15.32
C ILE A 45 -11.28 1.72 16.10
N THR A 46 -11.20 3.00 15.74
CA THR A 46 -10.31 3.95 16.42
C THR A 46 -10.65 4.15 17.89
N ASN A 47 -11.86 3.76 18.32
CA ASN A 47 -12.32 3.88 19.69
C ASN A 47 -11.86 2.73 20.59
N CYS A 48 -11.27 1.66 20.03
CA CYS A 48 -10.81 0.51 20.82
C CYS A 48 -9.55 0.81 21.66
N SER A 49 -8.80 1.85 21.30
CA SER A 49 -7.58 2.25 22.01
C SER A 49 -7.44 3.76 22.04
N GLN A 50 -7.03 4.30 23.20
CA GLN A 50 -6.68 5.72 23.36
C GLN A 50 -5.18 5.99 23.14
N MET A 51 -4.35 4.94 23.09
CA MET A 51 -2.89 5.05 22.99
C MET A 51 -2.41 4.90 21.55
N LEU A 52 -3.09 4.08 20.75
CA LEU A 52 -2.73 3.85 19.35
C LEU A 52 -3.25 4.98 18.47
N LYS A 53 -2.41 5.42 17.53
CA LYS A 53 -2.84 6.25 16.41
C LYS A 53 -3.21 5.35 15.25
N PHE A 54 -4.43 5.51 14.75
CA PHE A 54 -4.96 4.73 13.62
C PHE A 54 -4.83 5.50 12.31
N ILE A 55 -4.40 4.80 11.26
CA ILE A 55 -4.47 5.23 9.88
C ILE A 55 -5.27 4.17 9.13
N LEU A 56 -6.45 4.55 8.64
CA LEU A 56 -7.39 3.66 7.97
C LEU A 56 -7.44 3.97 6.48
N PHE A 57 -7.37 2.96 5.63
CA PHE A 57 -7.59 3.08 4.20
C PHE A 57 -8.31 1.83 3.67
N ALA A 58 -9.60 1.98 3.37
CA ALA A 58 -10.45 0.82 3.09
C ALA A 58 -10.28 -0.25 4.19
N ASP A 59 -9.94 -1.48 3.83
CA ASP A 59 -9.70 -2.58 4.78
C ASP A 59 -8.29 -2.55 5.41
N ASP A 60 -7.35 -1.79 4.84
CA ASP A 60 -6.01 -1.63 5.41
C ASP A 60 -6.07 -0.77 6.68
N THR A 61 -5.68 -1.36 7.81
CA THR A 61 -5.57 -0.69 9.11
C THR A 61 -4.12 -0.66 9.53
N THR A 62 -3.57 0.53 9.75
CA THR A 62 -2.23 0.72 10.32
C THR A 62 -2.35 1.38 11.69
N VAL A 63 -1.68 0.81 12.67
CA VAL A 63 -1.59 1.34 14.04
C VAL A 63 -0.18 1.82 14.31
N LEU A 64 -0.06 3.00 14.93
CA LEU A 64 1.21 3.61 15.30
C LEU A 64 1.22 3.86 16.80
N TYR A 65 2.36 3.60 17.42
CA TYR A 65 2.62 3.90 18.82
C TYR A 65 4.09 4.25 18.99
N GLU A 66 4.37 5.23 19.86
CA GLU A 66 5.72 5.69 20.15
C GLU A 66 6.01 5.62 21.64
N ASN A 67 7.23 5.19 21.98
CA ASN A 67 7.73 5.25 23.34
C ASN A 67 9.26 5.27 23.32
N SER A 68 9.87 6.03 24.22
CA SER A 68 11.33 6.13 24.32
C SER A 68 11.98 4.87 24.90
N ASN A 69 11.23 4.03 25.63
CA ASN A 69 11.69 2.77 26.20
C ASN A 69 11.12 1.59 25.40
N ILE A 70 11.98 0.75 24.83
CA ILE A 70 11.58 -0.37 23.96
C ILE A 70 10.78 -1.45 24.70
N ILE A 71 11.09 -1.70 25.98
CA ILE A 71 10.39 -2.70 26.78
C ILE A 71 8.96 -2.22 27.03
N LYS A 72 8.82 -0.98 27.51
CA LYS A 72 7.50 -0.34 27.69
C LYS A 72 6.74 -0.22 26.37
N LEU A 73 7.46 0.07 25.28
CA LEU A 73 6.89 0.13 23.94
C LEU A 73 6.23 -1.21 23.60
N ASN A 74 6.99 -2.30 23.71
CA ASN A 74 6.53 -3.63 23.38
C ASN A 74 5.37 -4.08 24.26
N ASP A 75 5.49 -3.93 25.59
CA ASP A 75 4.44 -4.32 26.54
C ASP A 75 3.13 -3.59 26.29
N THR A 76 3.21 -2.27 26.07
CA THR A 76 2.02 -1.46 25.79
C THR A 76 1.43 -1.84 24.44
N LEU A 77 2.26 -1.98 23.41
CA LEU A 77 1.81 -2.30 22.05
C LEU A 77 1.09 -3.65 22.00
N VAL A 78 1.60 -4.68 22.69
CA VAL A 78 0.95 -5.99 22.80
C VAL A 78 -0.43 -5.86 23.48
N ASN A 79 -0.51 -5.12 24.58
CA ASN A 79 -1.78 -4.92 25.28
C ASN A 79 -2.82 -4.19 24.42
N GLU A 80 -2.42 -3.13 23.70
CA GLU A 80 -3.34 -2.36 22.87
C GLU A 80 -3.74 -3.10 21.58
N ILE A 81 -2.84 -3.87 20.98
CA ILE A 81 -3.16 -4.72 19.82
C ILE A 81 -4.20 -5.79 20.18
N ASN A 82 -4.16 -6.34 21.40
CA ASN A 82 -5.20 -7.28 21.85
C ASN A 82 -6.59 -6.63 21.87
N LYS A 83 -6.71 -5.34 22.25
CA LYS A 83 -7.99 -4.61 22.18
C LYS A 83 -8.48 -4.42 20.74
N VAL A 84 -7.55 -4.16 19.81
CA VAL A 84 -7.86 -4.10 18.37
C VAL A 84 -8.41 -5.44 17.88
N PHE A 85 -7.78 -6.54 18.30
CA PHE A 85 -8.24 -7.89 17.96
C PHE A 85 -9.62 -8.21 18.55
N GLU A 86 -9.88 -7.83 19.81
CA GLU A 86 -11.19 -7.95 20.44
C GLU A 86 -12.25 -7.16 19.68
N TRP A 87 -11.95 -5.95 19.22
CA TRP A 87 -12.85 -5.15 18.39
C TRP A 87 -13.16 -5.85 17.06
N PHE A 88 -12.16 -6.40 16.36
CA PHE A 88 -12.40 -7.18 15.13
C PHE A 88 -13.32 -8.37 15.40
N SER A 89 -13.08 -9.09 16.50
CA SER A 89 -13.86 -10.26 16.90
C SER A 89 -15.31 -9.90 17.26
N ALA A 90 -15.52 -8.82 18.01
CA ALA A 90 -16.85 -8.28 18.35
C ALA A 90 -17.64 -7.88 17.09
N ASN A 91 -16.95 -7.34 16.09
CA ASN A 91 -17.49 -6.99 14.79
C ASN A 91 -17.46 -8.15 13.78
N LYS A 92 -17.28 -9.40 14.21
CA LYS A 92 -17.29 -10.58 13.31
C LYS A 92 -16.38 -10.45 12.08
N LEU A 93 -15.28 -9.71 12.23
CA LEU A 93 -14.26 -9.52 11.23
C LEU A 93 -13.05 -10.40 11.58
N LEU A 94 -12.43 -10.99 10.56
CA LEU A 94 -11.25 -11.82 10.74
C LEU A 94 -10.01 -11.01 10.42
N LEU A 95 -9.12 -10.85 11.40
CA LEU A 95 -7.81 -10.27 11.18
C LEU A 95 -6.93 -11.25 10.39
N ASN A 96 -6.37 -10.78 9.27
CA ASN A 96 -5.47 -11.60 8.47
C ASN A 96 -4.05 -11.55 9.05
N LEU A 97 -3.78 -12.43 10.02
CA LEU A 97 -2.49 -12.49 10.72
C LEU A 97 -1.31 -12.78 9.78
N SER A 98 -1.50 -13.54 8.69
CA SER A 98 -0.40 -13.83 7.75
C SER A 98 0.00 -12.65 6.86
N LYS A 99 -0.89 -11.66 6.72
CA LYS A 99 -0.58 -10.38 6.04
C LYS A 99 -0.19 -9.27 7.00
N THR A 100 -0.47 -9.42 8.29
CA THR A 100 -0.16 -8.44 9.32
C THR A 100 1.32 -8.51 9.65
N ASN A 101 2.02 -7.37 9.60
CA ASN A 101 3.45 -7.28 9.91
C ASN A 101 3.67 -6.09 10.86
N ALA A 102 4.78 -6.12 11.59
CA ALA A 102 5.25 -5.02 12.41
C ALA A 102 6.49 -4.39 11.78
N MET A 103 6.73 -3.10 12.06
CA MET A 103 7.96 -2.40 11.68
C MET A 103 8.37 -1.48 12.81
N LEU A 104 9.61 -1.61 13.28
CA LEU A 104 10.16 -0.73 14.31
C LEU A 104 10.99 0.39 13.69
N PHE A 105 10.59 1.63 13.89
CA PHE A 105 11.40 2.80 13.58
C PHE A 105 12.26 3.18 14.80
N SER A 106 13.59 3.14 14.65
CA SER A 106 14.51 3.50 15.74
C SER A 106 15.88 3.93 15.24
N ASN A 107 16.39 5.00 15.86
CA ASN A 107 17.77 5.48 15.71
C ASN A 107 18.73 4.89 16.76
N LYS A 108 18.23 4.04 17.67
CA LYS A 108 19.08 3.41 18.69
C LYS A 108 20.03 2.40 18.07
N ARG A 109 21.25 2.34 18.61
CA ARG A 109 22.24 1.31 18.27
C ARG A 109 21.80 -0.04 18.84
N GLY A 110 22.21 -1.13 18.20
CA GLY A 110 21.96 -2.49 18.68
C GLY A 110 20.72 -3.18 18.12
N ASN A 111 20.08 -2.62 17.09
CA ASN A 111 18.93 -3.21 16.37
C ASN A 111 17.89 -3.82 17.33
N PRO A 112 17.21 -2.98 18.14
CA PRO A 112 16.11 -3.46 18.97
C PRO A 112 15.08 -4.18 18.11
N LYS A 113 14.42 -5.19 18.68
CA LYS A 113 13.37 -5.96 18.02
C LYS A 113 12.06 -5.81 18.76
N LEU A 114 10.97 -5.96 18.01
CA LEU A 114 9.62 -6.10 18.55
C LEU A 114 9.32 -7.58 18.73
N GLU A 115 8.68 -7.91 19.85
CA GLU A 115 8.19 -9.26 20.14
C GLU A 115 6.70 -9.17 20.37
N ILE A 116 5.93 -9.21 19.28
CA ILE A 116 4.48 -9.06 19.29
C ILE A 116 3.85 -10.41 18.98
N ASN A 117 3.10 -10.95 19.94
CA ASN A 117 2.37 -12.19 19.81
C ASN A 117 0.88 -11.94 20.02
N ILE A 118 0.04 -12.28 19.03
CA ILE A 118 -1.42 -12.23 19.14
C ILE A 118 -1.92 -13.66 19.22
N HIS A 119 -2.55 -14.05 20.35
CA HIS A 119 -3.13 -15.39 20.54
C HIS A 119 -2.20 -16.55 20.09
N ASN A 120 -0.96 -16.55 20.56
CA ASN A 120 0.10 -17.53 20.20
C ASN A 120 0.56 -17.50 18.73
N THR A 121 0.17 -16.49 17.96
CA THR A 121 0.68 -16.26 16.61
C THR A 121 1.66 -15.09 16.64
N PRO A 122 2.96 -15.30 16.38
CA PRO A 122 3.93 -14.21 16.30
C PRO A 122 3.69 -13.37 15.06
N ILE A 123 3.75 -12.05 15.21
CA ILE A 123 3.73 -11.12 14.08
C ILE A 123 5.17 -10.95 13.56
N GLU A 124 5.33 -11.07 12.25
CA GLU A 124 6.62 -10.87 11.59
C GLU A 124 7.04 -9.39 11.65
N GLU A 125 8.21 -9.10 12.22
CA GLU A 125 8.84 -7.80 12.09
C GLU A 125 9.56 -7.70 10.73
N LYS A 126 9.21 -6.69 9.93
CA LYS A 126 9.80 -6.44 8.61
C LYS A 126 10.59 -5.15 8.58
N GLU A 127 11.74 -5.21 7.91
CA GLU A 127 12.55 -4.02 7.64
C GLU A 127 11.98 -3.17 6.52
N VAL A 128 11.19 -3.76 5.61
CA VAL A 128 10.54 -3.08 4.48
C VAL A 128 9.10 -3.55 4.36
N VAL A 129 8.16 -2.61 4.28
CA VAL A 129 6.72 -2.86 4.14
C VAL A 129 6.16 -1.98 3.03
N THR A 130 5.29 -2.54 2.20
CA THR A 130 4.53 -1.75 1.23
C THR A 130 3.32 -1.14 1.93
N PHE A 131 3.27 0.18 2.00
CA PHE A 131 2.15 0.94 2.55
C PHE A 131 1.56 1.81 1.45
N LEU A 132 0.30 1.54 1.06
CA LEU A 132 -0.41 2.25 0.00
C LEU A 132 0.42 2.40 -1.30
N GLY A 133 1.12 1.33 -1.70
CA GLY A 133 1.94 1.32 -2.91
C GLY A 133 3.31 1.99 -2.80
N VAL A 134 3.74 2.42 -1.60
CA VAL A 134 5.09 2.93 -1.33
C VAL A 134 5.84 1.94 -0.45
N GLU A 135 7.07 1.58 -0.84
CA GLU A 135 7.93 0.72 -0.01
C GLU A 135 8.63 1.57 1.07
N ILE A 136 8.22 1.42 2.33
CA ILE A 136 8.80 2.11 3.47
C ILE A 136 9.81 1.17 4.12
N ASP A 137 11.05 1.64 4.33
CA ASP A 137 12.05 0.93 5.14
C ASP A 137 12.13 1.50 6.56
N ASN A 138 12.54 0.67 7.51
CA ASN A 138 12.65 1.01 8.94
C ASN A 138 13.67 2.13 9.26
N LYS A 139 14.48 2.55 8.28
CA LYS A 139 15.42 3.68 8.36
C LYS A 139 14.99 4.88 7.52
N LEU A 140 13.85 4.80 6.83
CA LEU A 140 13.32 5.84 5.95
C LEU A 140 14.35 6.32 4.90
N LEU A 141 15.15 5.39 4.37
CA LEU A 141 16.16 5.67 3.35
C LEU A 141 15.59 5.74 1.93
N TRP A 142 14.43 5.12 1.70
CA TRP A 142 13.69 5.07 0.44
C TRP A 142 14.42 4.37 -0.72
N LYS A 143 15.56 3.72 -0.44
CA LYS A 143 16.39 3.06 -1.47
C LYS A 143 15.61 1.99 -2.24
N ASN A 144 14.87 1.15 -1.52
CA ASN A 144 14.11 0.05 -2.10
C ASN A 144 12.99 0.60 -2.99
N HIS A 145 12.22 1.57 -2.48
CA HIS A 145 11.17 2.23 -3.25
C HIS A 145 11.69 2.92 -4.51
N ILE A 146 12.79 3.67 -4.41
CA ILE A 146 13.36 4.34 -5.58
C ILE A 146 13.83 3.31 -6.61
N GLN A 147 14.42 2.19 -6.18
CA GLN A 147 14.80 1.10 -7.08
C GLN A 147 13.56 0.46 -7.74
N HIS A 148 12.48 0.25 -6.98
CA HIS A 148 11.20 -0.22 -7.50
C HIS A 148 10.69 0.69 -8.62
N VAL A 149 10.63 2.00 -8.36
CA VAL A 149 10.20 3.01 -9.34
C VAL A 149 11.12 3.01 -10.56
N CYS A 150 12.44 2.95 -10.37
CA CYS A 150 13.41 2.85 -11.46
C CYS A 150 13.17 1.61 -12.35
N ASN A 151 12.86 0.47 -11.74
CA ASN A 151 12.58 -0.77 -12.47
C ASN A 151 11.28 -0.65 -13.31
N LYS A 152 10.24 -0.01 -12.77
CA LYS A 152 8.98 0.26 -13.50
C LYS A 152 9.23 1.19 -14.68
N ILE A 153 9.89 2.32 -14.44
CA ILE A 153 10.21 3.31 -15.47
C ILE A 153 11.12 2.73 -16.56
N SER A 154 12.11 1.91 -16.19
CA SER A 154 13.04 1.30 -17.16
C SER A 154 12.31 0.42 -18.18
N LYS A 155 11.28 -0.31 -17.76
CA LYS A 155 10.41 -1.09 -18.68
C LYS A 155 9.65 -0.17 -19.63
N SER A 156 9.05 0.90 -19.10
CA SER A 156 8.34 1.91 -19.90
C SER A 156 9.27 2.61 -20.90
N ILE A 157 10.52 2.85 -20.54
CA ILE A 157 11.54 3.43 -21.43
C ILE A 157 11.83 2.48 -22.61
N GLY A 158 11.88 1.16 -22.38
CA GLY A 158 12.04 0.18 -23.45
C GLY A 158 10.91 0.28 -24.50
N ILE A 159 9.67 0.41 -24.02
CA ILE A 159 8.49 0.64 -24.87
C ILE A 159 8.63 1.96 -25.63
N LEU A 160 9.03 3.04 -24.95
CA LEU A 160 9.22 4.36 -25.56
C LEU A 160 10.29 4.34 -26.65
N CYS A 161 11.38 3.58 -26.47
CA CYS A 161 12.43 3.40 -27.48
C CYS A 161 11.89 2.78 -28.77
N TYR A 162 10.98 1.81 -28.67
CA TYR A 162 10.35 1.21 -29.85
C TYR A 162 9.38 2.20 -30.52
N LEU A 163 8.48 2.79 -29.72
CA LEU A 163 7.42 3.67 -30.23
C LEU A 163 7.93 4.97 -30.84
N ARG A 164 9.13 5.45 -30.47
CA ARG A 164 9.71 6.69 -31.03
C ARG A 164 9.84 6.69 -32.56
N HIS A 165 9.88 5.50 -33.17
CA HIS A 165 10.04 5.33 -34.62
C HIS A 165 8.70 5.31 -35.35
N HIS A 166 7.60 5.11 -34.63
CA HIS A 166 6.27 4.91 -35.20
C HIS A 166 5.30 6.06 -34.92
N PHE A 167 5.55 6.86 -33.87
CA PHE A 167 4.61 7.87 -33.40
C PHE A 167 5.21 9.29 -33.32
N PRO A 168 4.39 10.33 -33.56
CA PRO A 168 4.79 11.72 -33.36
C PRO A 168 5.01 12.05 -31.87
N ILE A 169 5.72 13.16 -31.63
CA ILE A 169 6.16 13.59 -30.30
C ILE A 169 5.01 13.79 -29.30
N ASP A 170 3.85 14.25 -29.75
CA ASP A 170 2.70 14.51 -28.87
C ASP A 170 2.13 13.22 -28.28
N ILE A 171 2.07 12.15 -29.09
CA ILE A 171 1.65 10.83 -28.62
C ILE A 171 2.69 10.25 -27.66
N LEU A 172 3.99 10.38 -27.98
CA LEU A 172 5.06 9.97 -27.09
C LEU A 172 5.01 10.71 -25.74
N ARG A 173 4.60 11.99 -25.74
CA ARG A 173 4.41 12.78 -24.53
C ARG A 173 3.26 12.25 -23.68
N THR A 174 2.13 11.89 -24.28
CA THR A 174 1.01 11.26 -23.57
C THR A 174 1.43 9.92 -22.94
N ILE A 175 2.21 9.12 -23.68
CA ILE A 175 2.75 7.85 -23.17
C ILE A 175 3.72 8.10 -22.02
N TYR A 176 4.60 9.10 -22.12
CA TYR A 176 5.49 9.50 -21.03
C TYR A 176 4.70 9.92 -19.78
N MET A 177 3.68 10.77 -19.94
CA MET A 177 2.89 11.26 -18.81
C MET A 177 2.15 10.13 -18.10
N SER A 178 1.64 9.16 -18.86
CA SER A 178 0.86 8.04 -18.32
C SER A 178 1.71 6.90 -17.74
N LEU A 179 2.85 6.55 -18.36
CA LEU A 179 3.64 5.35 -18.00
C LEU A 179 4.95 5.63 -17.26
N ILE A 180 5.41 6.89 -17.23
CA ILE A 180 6.65 7.28 -16.55
C ILE A 180 6.36 8.35 -15.49
N TYR A 181 5.76 9.47 -15.89
CA TYR A 181 5.52 10.59 -14.97
C TYR A 181 4.56 10.23 -13.83
N SER A 182 3.55 9.40 -14.11
CA SER A 182 2.63 8.88 -13.08
C SER A 182 3.37 8.22 -11.91
N TYR A 183 4.36 7.36 -12.19
CA TYR A 183 5.19 6.73 -11.16
C TYR A 183 6.14 7.72 -10.45
N LEU A 184 6.67 8.71 -11.18
CA LEU A 184 7.51 9.76 -10.60
C LEU A 184 6.73 10.68 -9.66
N ASN A 185 5.47 10.95 -9.98
CA ASN A 185 4.63 11.88 -9.23
C ASN A 185 3.96 11.22 -8.02
N TYR A 186 3.69 9.92 -8.10
CA TYR A 186 3.02 9.17 -7.04
C TYR A 186 3.78 9.22 -5.71
N CYS A 187 3.16 9.80 -4.68
CA CYS A 187 3.73 9.99 -3.34
C CYS A 187 5.10 10.70 -3.32
N ASN A 188 5.45 11.47 -4.35
CA ASN A 188 6.76 12.11 -4.46
C ASN A 188 7.09 13.05 -3.28
N VAL A 189 6.07 13.62 -2.63
CA VAL A 189 6.24 14.45 -1.42
C VAL A 189 6.90 13.67 -0.27
N VAL A 190 6.75 12.34 -0.24
CA VAL A 190 7.27 11.49 0.84
C VAL A 190 8.72 11.09 0.59
N TRP A 191 9.03 10.59 -0.61
CA TRP A 191 10.34 9.99 -0.92
C TRP A 191 11.21 10.86 -1.83
N GLY A 192 10.67 11.94 -2.42
CA GLY A 192 11.37 12.84 -3.33
C GLY A 192 12.47 13.67 -2.67
N SER A 193 12.48 13.75 -1.33
CA SER A 193 13.55 14.36 -0.53
C SER A 193 14.61 13.36 -0.05
N ALA A 194 14.62 12.14 -0.57
CA ALA A 194 15.65 11.16 -0.25
C ALA A 194 17.06 11.63 -0.64
N TYR A 195 18.08 10.94 -0.15
CA TYR A 195 19.47 11.28 -0.46
C TYR A 195 19.73 11.37 -1.97
N ALA A 196 20.47 12.39 -2.39
CA ALA A 196 20.77 12.65 -3.80
C ALA A 196 21.42 11.45 -4.51
N CYS A 197 22.23 10.66 -3.79
CA CYS A 197 22.83 9.44 -4.32
C CYS A 197 21.79 8.38 -4.72
N HIS A 198 20.68 8.28 -3.97
CA HIS A 198 19.57 7.37 -4.28
C HIS A 198 18.68 7.91 -5.39
N LEU A 199 18.49 9.24 -5.49
CA LEU A 199 17.69 9.86 -6.54
C LEU A 199 18.40 9.93 -7.91
N LYS A 200 19.73 9.90 -7.95
CA LYS A 200 20.52 10.03 -9.18
C LYS A 200 20.14 9.03 -10.29
N PRO A 201 19.95 7.71 -10.03
CA PRO A 201 19.48 6.76 -11.04
C PRO A 201 18.12 7.16 -11.65
N LEU A 202 17.18 7.61 -10.82
CA LEU A 202 15.85 8.03 -11.24
C LEU A 202 15.89 9.26 -12.14
N ILE A 203 16.67 10.28 -11.78
CA ILE A 203 16.90 11.48 -12.61
C ILE A 203 17.56 11.09 -13.94
N THR A 204 18.50 10.14 -13.92
CA THR A 204 19.18 9.65 -15.12
C THR A 204 18.20 8.98 -16.07
N LEU A 205 17.30 8.13 -15.56
CA LEU A 205 16.24 7.49 -16.34
C LEU A 205 15.26 8.53 -16.91
N GLN A 206 14.87 9.53 -16.10
CA GLN A 206 14.00 10.60 -16.58
C GLN A 206 14.66 11.39 -17.72
N LYS A 207 15.92 11.81 -17.58
CA LYS A 207 16.66 12.49 -18.67
C LYS A 207 16.77 11.61 -19.91
N LYS A 208 17.04 10.31 -19.75
CA LYS A 208 17.08 9.33 -20.84
C LYS A 208 15.74 9.27 -21.59
N SER A 209 14.62 9.21 -20.87
CA SER A 209 13.29 9.17 -21.49
C SER A 209 12.99 10.42 -22.34
N ILE A 210 13.33 11.60 -21.84
CA ILE A 210 13.14 12.87 -22.58
C ILE A 210 14.00 12.88 -23.84
N ARG A 211 15.27 12.48 -23.75
CA ARG A 211 16.18 12.39 -24.92
C ARG A 211 15.68 11.43 -26.00
N ILE A 212 15.11 10.30 -25.59
CA ILE A 212 14.53 9.32 -26.53
C ILE A 212 13.40 9.95 -27.34
N MET A 213 12.54 10.71 -26.67
CA MET A 213 11.43 11.40 -27.32
C MET A 213 11.92 12.52 -28.25
N THR A 214 12.84 13.35 -27.79
CA THR A 214 13.35 14.51 -28.56
C THR A 214 14.42 14.14 -29.60
N LYS A 215 14.89 12.89 -29.60
CA LYS A 215 16.02 12.41 -30.41
C LYS A 215 17.31 13.22 -30.22
N SER A 216 17.50 13.83 -29.05
CA SER A 216 18.68 14.63 -28.73
C SER A 216 19.93 13.76 -28.54
N LEU A 217 21.10 14.27 -28.94
CA LEU A 217 22.39 13.60 -28.78
C LEU A 217 22.81 13.54 -27.29
N PHE A 218 23.66 12.56 -26.95
CA PHE A 218 24.38 12.57 -25.68
C PHE A 218 25.48 13.62 -25.75
N ASN A 219 25.30 14.74 -25.03
CA ASN A 219 26.44 15.57 -24.69
C ASN A 219 27.11 14.93 -23.47
N GLU A 220 28.40 14.62 -23.61
CA GLU A 220 29.29 14.12 -22.55
C GLU A 220 29.31 15.05 -21.33
#